data_AF-A0A8C8WY76-F1
#
_entry.id   AF-A0A8C8WY76-F1
#
_cell.length_a   1.000
_cell.length_b   1.000
_cell.length_c   1.000
_cell.angle_alpha   90.00
_cell.angle_beta   90.00
_cell.angle_gamma   90.00
#
_symmetry.space_group_name_H-M   'P 1'
#
loop_
_entity.id
_entity.type
_entity.pdbx_description
1 polymer ?
#
loop_
_entity_poly.entity_id
_entity_poly.type
_entity_poly.pdbx_seq_one_letter_code
_entity_poly.pdbx_strand_id
1 'polypeptide(L)'
;VGGRLWLQEEIRSLVCGIDASLGPMAELTAFWDQMNRARKKRLNIIIVAEGAIDTQNKPITSEQIKELVVTQLGYDTRVTILGHVQRGGTPSAFDRILASRMGVEAVVALLQATPETPACVVSLSGNQAVRLPLLECVQMTQDVQKAMDERRFKDAVRLRGRSFESNLNTYKRLAIKMPDDRIPKSNCNVAVINVGAPAAGMNAAVRSAVRVGISEGHKMFAIYDGFEGFAKGQIKEIGWADVGGWTGQGGSILGTKRTLPGKSLEAIAEQMRTHSINALLIIGGFEAYLGLLELSAARDKFEELCVPMVMVPATVSNNVPGSDFSIGADTALNTITDTCDRIKQSASGTKRRVFIIETMGGYCGYLANMGALAAGADAAYIFEEPFDIRDLQANVEHLTEKMKTTIQRGLVLRYGRRLLYVLKSLASAGKGAWSATGPAAVAGSHPEP
;
A
#
# COMPACT_ATOMS: atom_id res chain seq x y z
N VAL A 1 -6.72 -19.74 -16.86
CA VAL A 1 -7.60 -18.71 -16.27
C VAL A 1 -6.73 -17.74 -15.50
N GLY A 2 -6.09 -16.82 -16.21
CA GLY A 2 -5.11 -15.88 -15.68
C GLY A 2 -5.35 -14.54 -16.32
N GLY A 3 -6.25 -13.75 -15.75
CA GLY A 3 -6.53 -12.38 -16.17
C GLY A 3 -6.03 -11.43 -15.11
N ARG A 4 -4.74 -11.07 -15.15
CA ARG A 4 -4.31 -9.80 -14.53
C ARG A 4 -4.82 -8.71 -15.46
N LEU A 5 -5.95 -8.10 -15.12
CA LEU A 5 -6.41 -6.87 -15.77
C LEU A 5 -5.39 -5.78 -15.40
N TRP A 6 -4.50 -5.48 -16.34
CA TRP A 6 -3.65 -4.30 -16.30
C TRP A 6 -4.53 -3.07 -16.54
N LEU A 7 -5.17 -2.56 -15.49
CA LEU A 7 -5.85 -1.26 -15.52
C LEU A 7 -4.80 -0.18 -15.24
N GLN A 8 -4.21 0.35 -16.31
CA GLN A 8 -3.33 1.51 -16.25
C GLN A 8 -4.02 2.75 -16.84
N GLU A 9 -3.86 3.86 -16.09
CA GLU A 9 -4.32 5.25 -16.32
C GLU A 9 -5.58 5.73 -15.56
N GLU A 10 -5.33 6.67 -14.64
CA GLU A 10 -6.27 7.50 -13.86
C GLU A 10 -7.70 6.95 -13.71
N ILE A 11 -7.90 6.17 -12.65
CA ILE A 11 -9.22 5.96 -12.06
C ILE A 11 -9.71 7.32 -11.58
N ARG A 12 -10.71 7.87 -12.26
CA ARG A 12 -11.49 8.97 -11.73
C ARG A 12 -12.73 8.35 -11.11
N SER A 13 -12.73 8.15 -9.80
CA SER A 13 -13.97 7.84 -9.11
C SER A 13 -14.85 9.09 -9.12
N LEU A 14 -15.99 9.01 -9.80
CA LEU A 14 -17.08 9.86 -9.40
C LEU A 14 -17.54 9.22 -8.08
N VAL A 15 -17.00 9.67 -6.94
CA VAL A 15 -17.65 9.39 -5.65
C VAL A 15 -18.92 10.25 -5.63
N CYS A 16 -19.86 9.92 -6.53
CA CYS A 16 -21.21 10.42 -6.55
C CYS A 16 -21.93 9.79 -5.38
N GLY A 17 -21.66 10.35 -4.22
CA GLY A 17 -22.50 10.17 -3.05
C GLY A 17 -22.65 11.45 -2.27
N ILE A 18 -21.69 12.41 -2.34
CA ILE A 18 -21.64 13.48 -1.33
C ILE A 18 -21.18 14.86 -1.85
N ASP A 19 -20.57 15.02 -3.03
CA ASP A 19 -20.03 16.34 -3.40
C ASP A 19 -20.90 17.13 -4.38
N ALA A 20 -21.63 18.09 -3.81
CA ALA A 20 -22.44 19.12 -4.47
C ALA A 20 -21.62 20.28 -5.09
N SER A 21 -20.32 20.08 -5.38
CA SER A 21 -19.45 21.11 -5.96
C SER A 21 -19.17 20.92 -7.44
N LEU A 22 -19.68 19.86 -8.05
CA LEU A 22 -19.80 19.78 -9.50
C LEU A 22 -21.16 20.42 -9.80
N GLY A 23 -21.15 21.60 -10.44
CA GLY A 23 -22.36 22.30 -10.82
C GLY A 23 -23.23 21.50 -11.80
N PRO A 24 -24.18 22.11 -12.51
CA PRO A 24 -25.02 21.39 -13.47
C PRO A 24 -24.16 20.52 -14.39
N MET A 25 -24.61 19.31 -14.73
CA MET A 25 -23.85 18.27 -15.47
C MET A 25 -23.09 18.77 -16.73
N ALA A 26 -23.47 19.92 -17.28
CA ALA A 26 -22.76 20.65 -18.34
C ALA A 26 -21.36 21.18 -17.95
N GLU A 27 -21.11 21.55 -16.70
CA GLU A 27 -19.78 22.01 -16.24
C GLU A 27 -18.77 20.86 -16.14
N LEU A 28 -19.27 19.66 -15.80
CA LEU A 28 -18.50 18.42 -15.82
C LEU A 28 -17.99 18.14 -17.23
N THR A 29 -18.87 18.14 -18.24
CA THR A 29 -18.50 17.80 -19.63
C THR A 29 -17.50 18.79 -20.24
N ALA A 30 -17.64 20.09 -20.00
CA ALA A 30 -16.65 21.08 -20.43
C ALA A 30 -15.27 20.85 -19.79
N PHE A 31 -15.22 20.47 -18.51
CA PHE A 31 -14.00 20.11 -17.81
C PHE A 31 -13.33 18.85 -18.37
N TRP A 32 -14.12 17.83 -18.74
CA TRP A 32 -13.62 16.60 -19.34
C TRP A 32 -13.02 16.80 -20.75
N ASP A 33 -13.64 17.62 -21.60
CA ASP A 33 -13.12 17.88 -22.95
C ASP A 33 -11.82 18.68 -22.93
N GLN A 34 -11.76 19.72 -22.09
CA GLN A 34 -10.57 20.58 -21.95
C GLN A 34 -9.36 19.79 -21.40
N MET A 35 -9.57 18.85 -20.48
CA MET A 35 -8.48 18.04 -19.91
C MET A 35 -7.99 16.93 -20.83
N ASN A 36 -8.85 16.32 -21.65
CA ASN A 36 -8.48 15.18 -22.48
C ASN A 36 -7.76 15.60 -23.77
N ARG A 37 -8.27 16.62 -24.47
CA ARG A 37 -7.66 17.09 -25.73
C ARG A 37 -6.28 17.73 -25.52
N ALA A 38 -6.07 18.43 -24.39
CA ALA A 38 -4.82 19.11 -24.11
C ALA A 38 -3.68 18.19 -23.63
N ARG A 39 -3.98 16.98 -23.13
CA ARG A 39 -2.99 16.13 -22.41
C ARG A 39 -2.69 14.79 -23.07
N LYS A 40 -3.24 14.52 -24.27
CA LYS A 40 -3.01 13.29 -25.06
C LYS A 40 -3.27 11.97 -24.30
N LYS A 41 -4.12 11.99 -23.27
CA LYS A 41 -4.49 10.78 -22.51
C LYS A 41 -5.35 9.87 -23.39
N ARG A 42 -5.06 8.57 -23.40
CA ARG A 42 -5.68 7.63 -24.36
C ARG A 42 -7.00 7.02 -23.87
N LEU A 43 -7.26 7.04 -22.56
CA LEU A 43 -8.47 6.46 -21.98
C LEU A 43 -8.95 7.22 -20.75
N ASN A 44 -10.20 6.97 -20.36
CA ASN A 44 -10.79 7.46 -19.12
C ASN A 44 -11.52 6.33 -18.40
N ILE A 45 -11.41 6.30 -17.08
CA ILE A 45 -12.10 5.34 -16.22
C ILE A 45 -12.97 6.14 -15.26
N ILE A 46 -14.27 5.87 -15.28
CA ILE A 46 -15.25 6.44 -14.36
C ILE A 46 -15.77 5.31 -13.46
N ILE A 47 -15.62 5.46 -12.15
CA ILE A 47 -16.22 4.54 -11.17
C ILE A 47 -17.52 5.15 -10.65
N VAL A 48 -18.58 4.35 -10.67
CA VAL A 48 -19.93 4.72 -10.21
C VAL A 48 -20.36 3.71 -9.15
N ALA A 49 -20.75 4.19 -7.97
CA ALA A 49 -21.30 3.35 -6.91
C ALA A 49 -22.73 2.92 -7.27
N GLU A 50 -23.17 1.74 -6.83
CA GLU A 50 -24.54 1.25 -7.09
C GLU A 50 -25.62 2.21 -6.56
N GLY A 51 -25.38 2.78 -5.37
CA GLY A 51 -26.25 3.78 -4.74
C GLY A 51 -25.90 5.23 -5.07
N ALA A 52 -25.32 5.50 -6.26
CA ALA A 52 -24.98 6.86 -6.65
C ALA A 52 -26.24 7.72 -6.85
N ILE A 53 -26.23 8.93 -6.30
CA ILE A 53 -27.37 9.85 -6.32
C ILE A 53 -26.92 11.30 -6.56
N ASP A 54 -27.84 12.12 -7.07
CA ASP A 54 -27.70 13.58 -7.11
C ASP A 54 -28.09 14.23 -5.77
N THR A 55 -27.98 15.57 -5.69
CA THR A 55 -28.32 16.34 -4.49
C THR A 55 -29.82 16.33 -4.15
N GLN A 56 -30.66 15.84 -5.05
CA GLN A 56 -32.10 15.68 -4.87
C GLN A 56 -32.48 14.24 -4.48
N ASN A 57 -31.50 13.36 -4.26
CA ASN A 57 -31.64 11.92 -4.01
C ASN A 57 -32.18 11.14 -5.23
N LYS A 58 -32.00 11.64 -6.45
CA LYS A 58 -32.32 10.89 -7.67
C LYS A 58 -31.15 9.99 -8.04
N PRO A 59 -31.40 8.71 -8.40
CA PRO A 59 -30.34 7.79 -8.83
C PRO A 59 -29.59 8.31 -10.06
N ILE A 60 -28.26 8.17 -10.02
CA ILE A 60 -27.37 8.39 -11.16
C ILE A 60 -26.87 7.03 -11.64
N THR A 61 -27.33 6.59 -12.80
CA THR A 61 -26.98 5.27 -13.34
C THR A 61 -25.76 5.34 -14.27
N SER A 62 -25.06 4.21 -14.42
CA SER A 62 -23.91 4.11 -15.32
C SER A 62 -24.28 4.34 -16.80
N GLU A 63 -25.51 3.99 -17.21
CA GLU A 63 -25.99 4.28 -18.57
C GLU A 63 -26.25 5.77 -18.79
N GLN A 64 -26.79 6.49 -17.79
CA GLN A 64 -26.93 7.96 -17.87
C GLN A 64 -25.58 8.66 -18.06
N ILE A 65 -24.53 8.19 -17.37
CA ILE A 65 -23.17 8.73 -17.53
C ILE A 65 -22.63 8.42 -18.94
N LYS A 66 -22.85 7.21 -19.45
CA LYS A 66 -22.45 6.84 -20.82
C LYS A 66 -23.15 7.70 -21.86
N GLU A 67 -24.47 7.86 -21.76
CA GLU A 67 -25.25 8.70 -22.67
C GLU A 67 -24.76 10.15 -22.66
N LEU A 68 -24.44 10.68 -21.47
CA LEU A 68 -23.86 12.02 -21.32
C LEU A 68 -22.51 12.16 -22.05
N VAL A 69 -21.59 11.21 -21.84
CA VAL A 69 -20.25 11.24 -22.47
C VAL A 69 -20.36 11.11 -23.99
N VAL A 70 -21.22 10.20 -24.49
CA VAL A 70 -21.43 10.01 -25.93
C VAL A 70 -22.05 11.25 -26.55
N THR A 71 -23.10 11.81 -25.94
CA THR A 71 -23.84 12.96 -26.49
C THR A 71 -23.01 14.24 -26.48
N GLN A 72 -22.26 14.50 -25.41
CA GLN A 72 -21.57 15.78 -25.22
C GLN A 72 -20.14 15.77 -25.76
N LEU A 73 -19.45 14.61 -25.73
CA LEU A 73 -18.03 14.51 -26.09
C LEU A 73 -17.78 13.66 -27.33
N GLY A 74 -18.74 12.82 -27.74
CA GLY A 74 -18.61 11.93 -28.89
C GLY A 74 -17.57 10.81 -28.69
N TYR A 75 -17.18 10.49 -27.46
CA TYR A 75 -16.18 9.44 -27.17
C TYR A 75 -16.81 8.04 -27.13
N ASP A 76 -16.09 7.03 -27.64
CA ASP A 76 -16.48 5.63 -27.48
C ASP A 76 -16.48 5.25 -25.99
N THR A 77 -17.64 4.84 -25.50
CA THR A 77 -17.90 4.66 -24.06
C THR A 77 -18.57 3.31 -23.80
N ARG A 78 -18.00 2.55 -22.87
CA ARG A 78 -18.49 1.23 -22.46
C ARG A 78 -18.80 1.23 -20.97
N VAL A 79 -19.88 0.52 -20.60
CA VAL A 79 -20.27 0.29 -19.21
C VAL A 79 -19.91 -1.15 -18.84
N THR A 80 -19.37 -1.34 -17.65
CA THR A 80 -19.09 -2.67 -17.08
C THR A 80 -19.57 -2.70 -15.64
N ILE A 81 -20.50 -3.60 -15.34
CA ILE A 81 -21.00 -3.84 -14.00
C ILE A 81 -20.24 -5.04 -13.43
N LEU A 82 -19.42 -4.81 -12.40
CA LEU A 82 -18.58 -5.86 -11.81
C LEU A 82 -19.42 -6.96 -11.15
N GLY A 83 -20.44 -6.58 -10.38
CA GLY A 83 -21.34 -7.49 -9.70
C GLY A 83 -20.63 -8.41 -8.69
N HIS A 84 -21.06 -9.67 -8.63
CA HIS A 84 -20.67 -10.62 -7.58
C HIS A 84 -19.18 -11.01 -7.55
N VAL A 85 -18.42 -10.70 -8.60
CA VAL A 85 -16.96 -10.95 -8.62
C VAL A 85 -16.25 -10.25 -7.45
N GLN A 86 -16.81 -9.14 -6.96
CA GLN A 86 -16.28 -8.38 -5.82
C GLN A 86 -16.40 -9.12 -4.47
N ARG A 87 -17.26 -10.14 -4.39
CA ARG A 87 -17.43 -10.98 -3.18
C ARG A 87 -16.64 -12.29 -3.26
N GLY A 88 -16.19 -12.66 -4.46
CA GLY A 88 -15.43 -13.89 -4.70
C GLY A 88 -13.92 -13.68 -4.62
N GLY A 89 -13.16 -14.71 -5.00
CA GLY A 89 -11.70 -14.69 -4.97
C GLY A 89 -11.10 -15.20 -3.66
N THR A 90 -9.78 -15.15 -3.57
CA THR A 90 -9.05 -15.53 -2.36
C THR A 90 -8.89 -14.31 -1.43
N PRO A 91 -9.08 -14.47 -0.10
CA PRO A 91 -8.87 -13.37 0.84
C PRO A 91 -7.44 -12.84 0.75
N SER A 92 -7.31 -11.51 0.80
CA SER A 92 -6.03 -10.80 0.83
C SER A 92 -5.22 -11.16 2.07
N ALA A 93 -3.91 -10.88 2.07
CA ALA A 93 -3.10 -11.04 3.27
C ALA A 93 -3.67 -10.23 4.45
N PHE A 94 -4.08 -8.98 4.18
CA PHE A 94 -4.70 -8.10 5.17
C PHE A 94 -5.97 -8.69 5.77
N ASP A 95 -6.92 -9.16 4.96
CA ASP A 95 -8.18 -9.72 5.45
C ASP A 95 -7.98 -10.98 6.29
N ARG A 96 -7.02 -11.85 5.92
CA ARG A 96 -6.68 -13.04 6.71
C ARG A 96 -6.13 -12.69 8.08
N ILE A 97 -5.23 -11.71 8.13
CA ILE A 97 -4.64 -11.21 9.38
C ILE A 97 -5.70 -10.52 10.24
N LEU A 98 -6.50 -9.63 9.63
CA LEU A 98 -7.58 -8.91 10.28
C LEU A 98 -8.59 -9.87 10.89
N ALA A 99 -9.07 -10.85 10.12
CA ALA A 99 -10.03 -11.86 10.58
C ALA A 99 -9.44 -12.71 11.71
N SER A 100 -8.18 -13.13 11.60
CA SER A 100 -7.50 -13.90 12.65
C SER A 100 -7.42 -13.12 13.96
N ARG A 101 -7.03 -11.84 13.89
CA ARG A 101 -6.93 -10.97 15.08
C ARG A 101 -8.29 -10.71 15.72
N MET A 102 -9.30 -10.38 14.93
CA MET A 102 -10.64 -10.13 15.44
C MET A 102 -11.30 -11.40 15.99
N GLY A 103 -11.04 -12.57 15.38
CA GLY A 103 -11.53 -13.85 15.88
C GLY A 103 -10.97 -14.21 17.26
N VAL A 104 -9.66 -14.03 17.46
CA VAL A 104 -9.01 -14.20 18.77
C VAL A 104 -9.62 -13.23 19.79
N GLU A 105 -9.71 -11.95 19.46
CA GLU A 105 -10.26 -10.94 20.37
C GLU A 105 -11.73 -11.22 20.71
N ALA A 106 -12.54 -11.72 19.77
CA ALA A 106 -13.93 -12.06 20.02
C ALA A 106 -14.06 -13.19 21.05
N VAL A 107 -13.21 -14.21 21.00
CA VAL A 107 -13.19 -15.27 22.01
C VAL A 107 -12.80 -14.72 23.37
N VAL A 108 -11.77 -13.87 23.43
CA VAL A 108 -11.35 -13.21 24.68
C VAL A 108 -12.48 -12.34 25.24
N ALA A 109 -13.19 -11.60 24.39
CA ALA A 109 -14.33 -10.78 24.78
C ALA A 109 -15.47 -11.61 25.39
N LEU A 110 -15.78 -12.77 24.80
CA LEU A 110 -16.79 -13.69 25.32
C LEU A 110 -16.41 -14.27 26.70
N LEU A 111 -15.14 -14.65 26.87
CA LEU A 111 -14.66 -15.22 28.14
C LEU A 111 -14.58 -14.19 29.28
N GLN A 112 -14.42 -12.92 28.95
CA GLN A 112 -14.36 -11.81 29.91
C GLN A 112 -15.72 -11.15 30.16
N ALA A 113 -16.75 -11.51 29.38
CA ALA A 113 -18.08 -10.94 29.52
C ALA A 113 -18.73 -11.36 30.84
N THR A 114 -19.41 -10.42 31.50
CA THR A 114 -20.29 -10.66 32.65
C THR A 114 -21.75 -10.39 32.26
N PRO A 115 -22.75 -10.80 33.05
CA PRO A 115 -24.16 -10.49 32.77
C PRO A 115 -24.45 -8.99 32.60
N GLU A 116 -23.63 -8.11 33.17
CA GLU A 116 -23.73 -6.65 33.09
C GLU A 116 -23.03 -6.08 31.85
N THR A 117 -22.12 -6.83 31.21
CA THR A 117 -21.42 -6.35 30.02
C THR A 117 -22.36 -6.33 28.81
N PRO A 118 -22.54 -5.19 28.13
CA PRO A 118 -23.39 -5.12 26.96
C PRO A 118 -22.76 -5.90 25.79
N ALA A 119 -23.62 -6.36 24.87
CA ALA A 119 -23.15 -6.92 23.61
C ALA A 119 -22.23 -5.93 22.88
N CYS A 120 -21.12 -6.42 22.35
CA CYS A 120 -20.12 -5.59 21.69
C CYS A 120 -19.77 -6.09 20.29
N VAL A 121 -19.19 -5.20 19.49
CA VAL A 121 -18.58 -5.47 18.19
C VAL A 121 -17.08 -5.33 18.35
N VAL A 122 -16.34 -6.39 17.99
CA VAL A 122 -14.89 -6.35 17.92
C VAL A 122 -14.47 -5.61 16.65
N SER A 123 -13.51 -4.70 16.78
CA SER A 123 -12.97 -3.90 15.68
C SER A 123 -11.47 -3.67 15.84
N LEU A 124 -10.82 -3.17 14.78
CA LEU A 124 -9.47 -2.62 14.85
C LEU A 124 -9.52 -1.10 14.67
N SER A 125 -9.10 -0.36 15.69
CA SER A 125 -8.94 1.09 15.65
C SER A 125 -7.50 1.46 16.00
N GLY A 126 -6.84 2.27 15.16
CA GLY A 126 -5.43 2.61 15.36
C GLY A 126 -4.50 1.39 15.43
N ASN A 127 -4.78 0.36 14.63
CA ASN A 127 -4.08 -0.93 14.64
C ASN A 127 -4.17 -1.70 15.98
N GLN A 128 -5.09 -1.34 16.88
CA GLN A 128 -5.36 -2.02 18.16
C GLN A 128 -6.77 -2.62 18.18
N ALA A 129 -6.91 -3.74 18.89
CA ALA A 129 -8.19 -4.40 19.08
C ALA A 129 -9.05 -3.62 20.08
N VAL A 130 -10.28 -3.30 19.69
CA VAL A 130 -11.24 -2.56 20.52
C VAL A 130 -12.61 -3.22 20.48
N ARG A 131 -13.37 -3.04 21.55
CA ARG A 131 -14.76 -3.52 21.70
C ARG A 131 -15.68 -2.31 21.76
N LEU A 132 -16.62 -2.22 20.83
CA LEU A 132 -17.57 -1.11 20.74
C LEU A 132 -18.97 -1.60 21.14
N PRO A 133 -19.77 -0.83 21.88
CA PRO A 133 -21.14 -1.22 22.20
C PRO A 133 -21.97 -1.44 20.93
N LEU A 134 -22.59 -2.61 20.80
CA LEU A 134 -23.32 -3.01 19.60
C LEU A 134 -24.44 -2.00 19.26
N LEU A 135 -25.20 -1.56 20.27
CA LEU A 135 -26.30 -0.63 20.10
C LEU A 135 -25.84 0.71 19.54
N GLU A 136 -24.70 1.23 19.99
CA GLU A 136 -24.12 2.48 19.48
C GLU A 136 -23.69 2.32 18.02
N CYS A 137 -23.03 1.20 17.67
CA CYS A 137 -22.65 0.94 16.28
C CYS A 137 -23.87 0.90 15.36
N VAL A 138 -24.96 0.24 15.77
CA VAL A 138 -26.21 0.18 15.00
C VAL A 138 -26.79 1.59 14.84
N GLN A 139 -26.88 2.37 15.91
CA GLN A 139 -27.42 3.73 15.85
C GLN A 139 -26.60 4.61 14.90
N MET A 140 -25.27 4.59 15.01
CA MET A 140 -24.39 5.36 14.14
C MET A 140 -24.60 5.02 12.66
N THR A 141 -24.84 3.76 12.30
CA THR A 141 -25.08 3.37 10.90
C THR A 141 -26.42 3.91 10.37
N GLN A 142 -27.46 3.93 11.21
CA GLN A 142 -28.77 4.50 10.87
C GLN A 142 -28.70 6.01 10.72
N ASP A 143 -27.93 6.69 11.57
CA ASP A 143 -27.74 8.13 11.51
C ASP A 143 -27.10 8.58 10.19
N VAL A 144 -26.21 7.77 9.60
CA VAL A 144 -25.68 8.07 8.26
C VAL A 144 -26.77 8.00 7.21
N GLN A 145 -27.62 6.97 7.24
CA GLN A 145 -28.72 6.85 6.29
C GLN A 145 -29.70 8.01 6.45
N LYS A 146 -30.07 8.35 7.69
CA LYS A 146 -30.92 9.49 8.00
C LYS A 146 -30.34 10.80 7.46
N ALA A 147 -29.04 11.03 7.64
CA ALA A 147 -28.37 12.22 7.11
C ALA A 147 -28.41 12.27 5.56
N MET A 148 -28.30 11.12 4.88
CA MET A 148 -28.45 11.03 3.42
C MET A 148 -29.89 11.33 2.98
N ASP A 149 -30.89 10.76 3.64
CA ASP A 149 -32.32 10.96 3.33
C ASP A 149 -32.74 12.42 3.51
N GLU A 150 -32.23 13.07 4.57
CA GLU A 150 -32.43 14.49 4.88
C GLU A 150 -31.54 15.44 4.05
N ARG A 151 -30.78 14.93 3.08
CA ARG A 151 -29.86 15.70 2.21
C ARG A 151 -28.76 16.46 2.97
N ARG A 152 -28.42 16.00 4.17
CA ARG A 152 -27.30 16.51 4.99
C ARG A 152 -26.00 15.78 4.62
N PHE A 153 -25.59 15.86 3.35
CA PHE A 153 -24.48 15.05 2.84
C PHE A 153 -23.14 15.32 3.55
N LYS A 154 -22.85 16.58 3.91
CA LYS A 154 -21.64 16.90 4.70
C LYS A 154 -21.60 16.18 6.05
N ASP A 155 -22.76 16.05 6.70
CA ASP A 155 -22.87 15.32 7.97
C ASP A 155 -22.69 13.81 7.72
N ALA A 156 -23.23 13.28 6.63
CA ALA A 156 -23.01 11.88 6.25
C ALA A 156 -21.52 11.53 6.05
N VAL A 157 -20.71 12.42 5.44
CA VAL A 157 -19.24 12.25 5.38
C VAL A 157 -18.62 12.22 6.77
N ARG A 158 -18.99 13.18 7.61
CA ARG A 158 -18.42 13.29 8.96
C ARG A 158 -18.74 12.06 9.79
N LEU A 159 -19.95 11.54 9.70
CA LEU A 159 -20.39 10.33 10.40
C LEU A 159 -19.69 9.05 9.89
N ARG A 160 -19.22 9.01 8.63
CA ARG A 160 -18.34 7.93 8.14
C ARG A 160 -16.93 7.97 8.74
N GLY A 161 -16.54 9.09 9.33
CA GLY A 161 -15.28 9.28 10.04
C GLY A 161 -14.20 9.99 9.24
N ARG A 162 -13.16 10.42 9.97
CA ARG A 162 -12.06 11.26 9.43
C ARG A 162 -11.29 10.59 8.29
N SER A 163 -11.12 9.27 8.33
CA SER A 163 -10.41 8.53 7.28
C SER A 163 -11.15 8.61 5.94
N PHE A 164 -12.49 8.49 5.96
CA PHE A 164 -13.32 8.61 4.77
C PHE A 164 -13.23 10.02 4.16
N GLU A 165 -13.38 11.05 4.99
CA GLU A 165 -13.25 12.46 4.57
C GLU A 165 -11.86 12.76 3.99
N SER A 166 -10.80 12.29 4.66
CA SER A 166 -9.42 12.46 4.19
C SER A 166 -9.20 11.79 2.84
N ASN A 167 -9.68 10.56 2.66
CA ASN A 167 -9.56 9.85 1.38
C ASN A 167 -10.29 10.58 0.24
N LEU A 168 -11.49 11.09 0.52
CA LEU A 168 -12.27 11.88 -0.44
C LEU A 168 -11.54 13.17 -0.83
N ASN A 169 -10.97 13.88 0.13
CA ASN A 169 -10.23 15.13 -0.11
C ASN A 169 -8.93 14.89 -0.88
N THR A 170 -8.16 13.87 -0.52
CA THR A 170 -6.95 13.47 -1.25
C THR A 170 -7.27 13.11 -2.69
N TYR A 171 -8.34 12.34 -2.91
CA TYR A 171 -8.76 11.98 -4.26
C TYR A 171 -9.06 13.23 -5.11
N LYS A 172 -9.85 14.18 -4.60
CA LYS A 172 -10.17 15.44 -5.32
C LYS A 172 -8.91 16.22 -5.69
N ARG A 173 -7.99 16.39 -4.73
CA ARG A 173 -6.71 17.08 -4.94
C ARG A 173 -5.85 16.45 -6.03
N LEU A 174 -5.89 15.13 -6.18
CA LEU A 174 -5.08 14.42 -7.18
C LEU A 174 -5.77 14.27 -8.54
N ALA A 175 -7.10 14.33 -8.58
CA ALA A 175 -7.89 14.15 -9.79
C ALA A 175 -8.13 15.47 -10.54
N ILE A 176 -8.37 16.55 -9.81
CA ILE A 176 -8.79 17.84 -10.36
C ILE A 176 -7.67 18.86 -10.17
N LYS A 177 -7.10 19.34 -11.29
CA LYS A 177 -6.15 20.47 -11.28
C LYS A 177 -6.93 21.76 -11.48
N MET A 178 -6.78 22.72 -10.57
CA MET A 178 -7.30 24.07 -10.80
C MET A 178 -6.54 24.78 -11.94
N PRO A 179 -7.18 25.69 -12.69
CA PRO A 179 -6.49 26.54 -13.65
C PRO A 179 -5.31 27.26 -13.01
N ASP A 180 -4.21 27.42 -13.76
CA ASP A 180 -2.96 27.97 -13.21
C ASP A 180 -3.12 29.37 -12.62
N ASP A 181 -4.04 30.17 -13.15
CA ASP A 181 -4.35 31.54 -12.68
C ASP A 181 -5.00 31.56 -11.29
N ARG A 182 -5.61 30.45 -10.87
CA ARG A 182 -6.29 30.33 -9.56
C ARG A 182 -5.39 29.71 -8.49
N ILE A 183 -4.22 29.19 -8.88
CA ILE A 183 -3.28 28.59 -7.94
C ILE A 183 -2.32 29.69 -7.48
N PRO A 184 -2.34 30.07 -6.19
CA PRO A 184 -1.37 31.03 -5.68
C PRO A 184 0.03 30.46 -5.87
N LYS A 185 0.88 31.13 -6.65
CA LYS A 185 2.22 30.64 -6.97
C LYS A 185 3.16 30.97 -5.81
N SER A 186 3.78 29.94 -5.26
CA SER A 186 4.94 30.10 -4.42
C SER A 186 6.20 30.17 -5.30
N ASN A 187 7.25 30.82 -4.82
CA ASN A 187 8.57 30.77 -5.45
C ASN A 187 9.42 29.61 -4.92
N CYS A 188 8.79 28.55 -4.39
CA CYS A 188 9.49 27.42 -3.79
C CYS A 188 9.64 26.25 -4.77
N ASN A 189 10.87 25.76 -4.88
CA ASN A 189 11.21 24.55 -5.61
C ASN A 189 11.29 23.37 -4.63
N VAL A 190 10.47 22.35 -4.82
CA VAL A 190 10.44 21.15 -3.97
C VAL A 190 10.92 19.96 -4.78
N ALA A 191 11.93 19.26 -4.28
CA ALA A 191 12.48 18.08 -4.93
C ALA A 191 11.91 16.78 -4.35
N VAL A 192 11.69 15.79 -5.21
CA VAL A 192 11.24 14.45 -4.84
C VAL A 192 12.27 13.43 -5.33
N ILE A 193 12.63 12.50 -4.45
CA ILE A 193 13.66 11.47 -4.71
C ILE A 193 13.24 10.11 -4.14
N ASN A 194 13.63 9.03 -4.82
CA ASN A 194 13.48 7.67 -4.32
C ASN A 194 14.84 7.10 -3.86
N VAL A 195 14.89 6.51 -2.66
CA VAL A 195 16.13 6.00 -2.06
C VAL A 195 15.92 4.60 -1.45
N GLY A 196 16.89 3.71 -1.64
CA GLY A 196 16.86 2.32 -1.19
C GLY A 196 16.49 1.33 -2.30
N ALA A 197 16.06 0.12 -1.91
CA ALA A 197 15.58 -0.89 -2.85
C ALA A 197 14.20 -0.52 -3.41
N PRO A 198 13.84 -0.95 -4.65
CA PRO A 198 12.53 -0.69 -5.22
C PRO A 198 11.38 -1.25 -4.36
N ALA A 199 10.34 -0.45 -4.14
CA ALA A 199 9.14 -0.85 -3.43
C ALA A 199 7.87 -0.51 -4.23
N ALA A 200 6.91 -1.44 -4.26
CA ALA A 200 5.63 -1.21 -4.92
C ALA A 200 4.88 -0.05 -4.23
N GLY A 201 4.55 0.98 -5.01
CA GLY A 201 3.89 2.19 -4.51
C GLY A 201 4.76 3.45 -4.50
N MET A 202 6.08 3.35 -4.73
CA MET A 202 6.95 4.52 -4.88
C MET A 202 6.44 5.49 -5.96
N ASN A 203 6.03 4.98 -7.12
CA ASN A 203 5.50 5.80 -8.21
C ASN A 203 4.18 6.51 -7.84
N ALA A 204 3.32 5.84 -7.06
CA ALA A 204 2.09 6.44 -6.56
C ALA A 204 2.37 7.58 -5.57
N ALA A 205 3.37 7.42 -4.70
CA ALA A 205 3.82 8.44 -3.77
C ALA A 205 4.42 9.65 -4.49
N VAL A 206 5.30 9.44 -5.47
CA VAL A 206 5.84 10.52 -6.32
C VAL A 206 4.73 11.27 -7.02
N ARG A 207 3.79 10.55 -7.66
CA ARG A 207 2.62 11.16 -8.31
C ARG A 207 1.82 12.04 -7.35
N SER A 208 1.59 11.56 -6.13
CA SER A 208 0.85 12.31 -5.13
C SER A 208 1.58 13.59 -4.73
N ALA A 209 2.87 13.48 -4.41
CA ALA A 209 3.70 14.60 -4.01
C ALA A 209 3.79 15.69 -5.09
N VAL A 210 4.04 15.30 -6.34
CA VAL A 210 4.14 16.22 -7.48
C VAL A 210 2.81 16.97 -7.67
N ARG A 211 1.67 16.27 -7.67
CA ARG A 211 0.37 16.91 -7.90
C ARG A 211 -0.06 17.81 -6.76
N VAL A 212 0.17 17.40 -5.51
CA VAL A 212 -0.13 18.23 -4.34
C VAL A 212 0.77 19.47 -4.35
N GLY A 213 2.08 19.31 -4.54
CA GLY A 213 2.99 20.46 -4.57
C GLY A 213 2.64 21.48 -5.66
N ILE A 214 2.27 21.02 -6.86
CA ILE A 214 1.77 21.90 -7.93
C ILE A 214 0.46 22.60 -7.53
N SER A 215 -0.44 21.91 -6.82
CA SER A 215 -1.72 22.50 -6.38
C SER A 215 -1.55 23.57 -5.31
N GLU A 216 -0.50 23.47 -4.50
CA GLU A 216 -0.07 24.47 -3.52
C GLU A 216 0.84 25.55 -4.16
N GLY A 217 1.08 25.48 -5.47
CA GLY A 217 1.81 26.49 -6.23
C GLY A 217 3.33 26.37 -6.20
N HIS A 218 3.88 25.21 -5.81
CA HIS A 218 5.32 24.93 -5.86
C HIS A 218 5.76 24.46 -7.25
N LYS A 219 7.03 24.70 -7.59
CA LYS A 219 7.70 24.02 -8.71
C LYS A 219 8.28 22.70 -8.23
N MET A 220 7.96 21.62 -8.94
CA MET A 220 8.36 20.28 -8.52
C MET A 220 9.54 19.79 -9.34
N PHE A 221 10.54 19.24 -8.68
CA PHE A 221 11.72 18.65 -9.31
C PHE A 221 11.79 17.16 -8.99
N ALA A 222 12.05 16.34 -10.00
CA ALA A 222 12.34 14.93 -9.86
C ALA A 222 13.86 14.74 -9.88
N ILE A 223 14.39 14.07 -8.85
CA ILE A 223 15.78 13.64 -8.79
C ILE A 223 15.82 12.16 -9.17
N TYR A 224 16.63 11.84 -10.18
CA TYR A 224 16.74 10.48 -10.69
C TYR A 224 17.85 9.69 -9.99
N ASP A 225 17.71 8.36 -9.94
CA ASP A 225 18.71 7.41 -9.44
C ASP A 225 19.24 7.69 -8.01
N GLY A 226 18.37 8.19 -7.13
CA GLY A 226 18.69 8.42 -5.72
C GLY A 226 19.82 9.45 -5.53
N PHE A 227 20.59 9.30 -4.45
CA PHE A 227 21.68 10.24 -4.15
C PHE A 227 22.82 10.21 -5.18
N GLU A 228 22.97 9.10 -5.92
CA GLU A 228 23.97 9.00 -6.98
C GLU A 228 23.63 9.92 -8.15
N GLY A 229 22.38 9.89 -8.62
CA GLY A 229 21.93 10.82 -9.66
C GLY A 229 21.81 12.25 -9.13
N PHE A 230 21.48 12.43 -7.84
CA PHE A 230 21.52 13.74 -7.19
C PHE A 230 22.92 14.37 -7.29
N ALA A 231 23.97 13.67 -6.86
CA ALA A 231 25.34 14.18 -6.93
C ALA A 231 25.80 14.47 -8.39
N LYS A 232 25.24 13.76 -9.37
CA LYS A 232 25.51 13.95 -10.81
C LYS A 232 24.63 15.03 -11.46
N GLY A 233 23.75 15.71 -10.72
CA GLY A 233 22.86 16.74 -11.26
C GLY A 233 21.75 16.19 -12.16
N GLN A 234 21.35 14.92 -12.00
CA GLN A 234 20.23 14.32 -12.73
C GLN A 234 18.89 14.78 -12.14
N ILE A 235 18.60 16.07 -12.31
CA ILE A 235 17.44 16.75 -11.76
C ILE A 235 16.65 17.37 -12.90
N LYS A 236 15.33 17.16 -12.91
CA LYS A 236 14.45 17.72 -13.94
C LYS A 236 13.16 18.23 -13.33
N GLU A 237 12.66 19.36 -13.81
CA GLU A 237 11.30 19.81 -13.48
C GLU A 237 10.28 18.76 -13.93
N ILE A 238 9.29 18.47 -13.08
CA ILE A 238 8.25 17.48 -13.32
C ILE A 238 6.87 18.10 -13.11
N GLY A 239 6.00 17.93 -14.11
CA GLY A 239 4.67 18.51 -14.17
C GLY A 239 3.56 17.53 -13.82
N TRP A 240 2.33 18.07 -13.76
CA TRP A 240 1.11 17.31 -13.44
C TRP A 240 0.85 16.13 -14.39
N ALA A 241 1.13 16.35 -15.68
CA ALA A 241 0.89 15.37 -16.74
C ALA A 241 1.94 14.26 -16.75
N ASP A 242 3.19 14.56 -16.37
CA ASP A 242 4.31 13.61 -16.42
C ASP A 242 4.11 12.41 -15.49
N VAL A 243 3.42 12.62 -14.37
CA VAL A 243 3.08 11.57 -13.39
C VAL A 243 1.71 10.91 -13.66
N GLY A 244 1.11 11.15 -14.82
CA GLY A 244 -0.13 10.51 -15.25
C GLY A 244 0.04 8.99 -15.35
N GLY A 245 -0.87 8.21 -14.77
CA GLY A 245 -0.86 6.74 -14.86
C GLY A 245 0.10 6.01 -13.91
N TRP A 246 0.87 6.74 -13.09
CA TRP A 246 1.89 6.15 -12.22
C TRP A 246 1.34 5.37 -11.00
N THR A 247 0.06 5.57 -10.63
CA THR A 247 -0.53 4.95 -9.42
C THR A 247 -0.41 3.42 -9.39
N GLY A 248 -0.58 2.75 -10.54
CA GLY A 248 -0.55 1.29 -10.64
C GLY A 248 0.80 0.71 -11.10
N GLN A 249 1.84 1.52 -11.24
CA GLN A 249 3.14 1.08 -11.74
C GLN A 249 4.03 0.57 -10.60
N GLY A 250 4.54 -0.66 -10.74
CA GLY A 250 5.55 -1.21 -9.82
C GLY A 250 6.93 -0.58 -10.00
N GLY A 251 7.85 -0.88 -9.08
CA GLY A 251 9.23 -0.38 -9.12
C GLY A 251 9.34 1.13 -8.86
N SER A 252 10.37 1.76 -9.44
CA SER A 252 10.64 3.20 -9.36
C SER A 252 10.94 3.75 -10.76
N ILE A 253 10.06 4.62 -11.28
CA ILE A 253 10.24 5.29 -12.58
C ILE A 253 11.37 6.33 -12.51
N LEU A 254 11.55 6.98 -11.35
CA LEU A 254 12.68 7.88 -11.13
C LEU A 254 14.02 7.14 -11.00
N GLY A 255 14.01 5.81 -10.89
CA GLY A 255 15.16 5.05 -10.43
C GLY A 255 15.31 5.13 -8.92
N THR A 256 16.07 4.21 -8.34
CA THR A 256 16.37 4.21 -6.89
C THR A 256 17.67 3.45 -6.66
N LYS A 257 18.46 3.91 -5.69
CA LYS A 257 19.76 3.33 -5.32
C LYS A 257 19.89 3.31 -3.80
N ARG A 258 20.70 2.38 -3.29
CA ARG A 258 21.03 2.25 -1.86
C ARG A 258 22.19 3.15 -1.41
N THR A 259 22.83 3.85 -2.34
CA THR A 259 23.99 4.72 -2.08
C THR A 259 23.60 5.84 -1.13
N LEU A 260 24.40 6.05 -0.08
CA LEU A 260 24.23 7.12 0.91
C LEU A 260 24.92 8.43 0.46
N PRO A 261 24.43 9.60 0.91
CA PRO A 261 24.92 10.90 0.45
C PRO A 261 26.29 11.31 1.03
N GLY A 262 26.77 10.69 2.12
CA GLY A 262 27.91 11.14 2.90
C GLY A 262 29.22 11.35 2.13
N LYS A 263 29.47 10.57 1.08
CA LYS A 263 30.66 10.71 0.22
C LYS A 263 30.53 11.82 -0.84
N SER A 264 29.34 12.38 -1.02
CA SER A 264 29.02 13.29 -2.12
C SER A 264 28.21 14.51 -1.64
N LEU A 265 28.34 14.87 -0.36
CA LEU A 265 27.60 15.98 0.26
C LEU A 265 27.86 17.33 -0.44
N GLU A 266 29.11 17.62 -0.80
CA GLU A 266 29.49 18.86 -1.48
C GLU A 266 28.80 18.98 -2.85
N ALA A 267 28.84 17.91 -3.66
CA ALA A 267 28.17 17.86 -4.94
C ALA A 267 26.64 17.99 -4.80
N ILE A 268 26.03 17.34 -3.80
CA ILE A 268 24.60 17.46 -3.54
C ILE A 268 24.23 18.90 -3.13
N ALA A 269 25.01 19.53 -2.27
CA ALA A 269 24.81 20.93 -1.87
C ALA A 269 24.90 21.88 -3.07
N GLU A 270 25.89 21.68 -3.96
CA GLU A 270 26.01 22.46 -5.20
C GLU A 270 24.78 22.30 -6.09
N GLN A 271 24.23 21.09 -6.22
CA GLN A 271 23.01 20.86 -7.00
C GLN A 271 21.77 21.49 -6.37
N MET A 272 21.67 21.49 -5.03
CA MET A 272 20.60 22.19 -4.31
C MET A 272 20.67 23.70 -4.53
N ARG A 273 21.87 24.29 -4.53
CA ARG A 273 22.08 25.70 -4.87
C ARG A 273 21.68 26.00 -6.30
N THR A 274 22.21 25.22 -7.25
CA THR A 274 22.01 25.40 -8.70
C THR A 274 20.53 25.37 -9.08
N HIS A 275 19.76 24.46 -8.48
CA HIS A 275 18.33 24.31 -8.73
C HIS A 275 17.45 25.07 -7.72
N SER A 276 18.07 25.80 -6.78
CA SER A 276 17.40 26.55 -5.72
C SER A 276 16.37 25.70 -4.94
N ILE A 277 16.73 24.48 -4.56
CA ILE A 277 15.83 23.53 -3.89
C ILE A 277 15.52 24.04 -2.47
N ASN A 278 14.24 24.30 -2.18
CA ASN A 278 13.77 24.83 -0.91
C ASN A 278 13.23 23.77 0.05
N ALA A 279 12.93 22.56 -0.44
CA ALA A 279 12.54 21.43 0.39
C ALA A 279 12.78 20.10 -0.34
N LEU A 280 12.98 19.02 0.43
CA LEU A 280 13.24 17.68 -0.09
C LEU A 280 12.27 16.65 0.50
N LEU A 281 11.55 15.94 -0.38
CA LEU A 281 10.78 14.76 -0.02
C LEU A 281 11.52 13.49 -0.48
N ILE A 282 11.82 12.62 0.47
CA ILE A 282 12.47 11.33 0.21
C ILE A 282 11.44 10.20 0.38
N ILE A 283 11.28 9.36 -0.63
CA ILE A 283 10.43 8.16 -0.57
C ILE A 283 11.36 6.96 -0.56
N GLY A 284 11.46 6.23 0.55
CA GLY A 284 12.50 5.21 0.63
C GLY A 284 12.56 4.34 1.86
N GLY A 285 13.56 3.46 1.89
CA GLY A 285 13.79 2.50 2.96
C GLY A 285 14.73 3.01 4.05
N PHE A 286 15.43 2.09 4.71
CA PHE A 286 16.37 2.42 5.78
C PHE A 286 17.52 3.34 5.30
N GLU A 287 17.96 3.18 4.05
CA GLU A 287 18.98 4.03 3.45
C GLU A 287 18.53 5.50 3.30
N ALA A 288 17.22 5.76 3.13
CA ALA A 288 16.68 7.11 3.15
C ALA A 288 16.76 7.74 4.56
N TYR A 289 16.47 6.95 5.59
CA TYR A 289 16.58 7.38 6.98
C TYR A 289 18.03 7.72 7.35
N LEU A 290 18.98 6.84 7.00
CA LEU A 290 20.41 7.13 7.18
C LEU A 290 20.86 8.34 6.37
N GLY A 291 20.38 8.48 5.12
CA GLY A 291 20.67 9.64 4.30
C GLY A 291 20.21 10.96 4.93
N LEU A 292 19.02 10.99 5.56
CA LEU A 292 18.56 12.16 6.30
C LEU A 292 19.45 12.48 7.52
N LEU A 293 19.94 11.46 8.24
CA LEU A 293 20.87 11.68 9.35
C LEU A 293 22.19 12.31 8.88
N GLU A 294 22.75 11.80 7.78
CA GLU A 294 23.97 12.35 7.17
C GLU A 294 23.78 13.78 6.67
N LEU A 295 22.67 14.08 5.98
CA LEU A 295 22.34 15.43 5.53
C LEU A 295 22.11 16.38 6.71
N SER A 296 21.44 15.92 7.77
CA SER A 296 21.21 16.70 9.00
C SER A 296 22.52 17.06 9.69
N ALA A 297 23.43 16.09 9.86
CA ALA A 297 24.75 16.32 10.45
C ALA A 297 25.66 17.23 9.62
N ALA A 298 25.37 17.37 8.32
CA ALA A 298 26.13 18.21 7.40
C ALA A 298 25.63 19.66 7.31
N ARG A 299 24.52 20.02 8.00
CA ARG A 299 23.92 21.37 7.97
C ARG A 299 24.85 22.47 8.46
N ASP A 300 25.73 22.18 9.42
CA ASP A 300 26.70 23.16 9.92
C ASP A 300 27.77 23.54 8.87
N LYS A 301 27.97 22.68 7.85
CA LYS A 301 28.97 22.87 6.80
C LYS A 301 28.38 23.41 5.49
N PHE A 302 27.11 23.10 5.21
CA PHE A 302 26.44 23.43 3.96
C PHE A 302 25.07 24.06 4.25
N GLU A 303 24.96 25.37 4.05
CA GLU A 303 23.73 26.13 4.27
C GLU A 303 22.58 25.66 3.37
N GLU A 304 22.89 25.09 2.21
CA GLU A 304 21.91 24.53 1.27
C GLU A 304 21.12 23.35 1.87
N LEU A 305 21.68 22.67 2.87
CA LEU A 305 21.02 21.57 3.57
C LEU A 305 20.09 22.06 4.69
N CYS A 306 20.09 23.35 5.00
CA CYS A 306 19.24 23.98 6.02
C CYS A 306 17.81 24.24 5.51
N VAL A 307 17.26 23.27 4.78
CA VAL A 307 15.89 23.27 4.26
C VAL A 307 15.05 22.18 4.93
N PRO A 308 13.70 22.29 4.91
CA PRO A 308 12.83 21.20 5.35
C PRO A 308 13.06 19.93 4.52
N MET A 309 13.35 18.84 5.22
CA MET A 309 13.50 17.51 4.62
C MET A 309 12.56 16.55 5.34
N VAL A 310 11.79 15.78 4.57
CA VAL A 310 10.84 14.81 5.10
C VAL A 310 10.94 13.50 4.34
N MET A 311 10.75 12.39 5.03
CA MET A 311 10.78 11.05 4.46
C MET A 311 9.44 10.34 4.64
N VAL A 312 9.03 9.59 3.62
CA VAL A 312 7.93 8.62 3.69
C VAL A 312 8.52 7.21 3.53
N PRO A 313 8.21 6.26 4.45
CA PRO A 313 8.77 4.92 4.42
C PRO A 313 8.23 4.10 3.24
N ALA A 314 9.13 3.62 2.39
CA ALA A 314 8.86 2.76 1.24
C ALA A 314 9.91 1.65 1.15
N THR A 315 9.52 0.45 1.60
CA THR A 315 10.33 -0.77 1.60
C THR A 315 9.40 -1.97 1.77
N VAL A 316 9.77 -3.12 1.21
CA VAL A 316 9.05 -4.37 1.49
C VAL A 316 9.31 -4.86 2.91
N SER A 317 10.44 -4.50 3.51
CA SER A 317 10.91 -5.05 4.79
C SER A 317 10.17 -4.50 6.01
N ASN A 318 9.49 -3.37 5.90
CA ASN A 318 8.86 -2.66 7.02
C ASN A 318 9.81 -2.40 8.21
N ASN A 319 11.04 -2.00 7.90
CA ASN A 319 12.12 -1.84 8.87
C ASN A 319 12.54 -0.37 9.11
N VAL A 320 11.71 0.60 8.71
CA VAL A 320 12.02 2.02 8.87
C VAL A 320 11.58 2.48 10.26
N PRO A 321 12.49 2.99 11.11
CA PRO A 321 12.12 3.51 12.42
C PRO A 321 11.11 4.66 12.34
N GLY A 322 10.16 4.69 13.28
CA GLY A 322 9.15 5.75 13.40
C GLY A 322 7.87 5.52 12.60
N SER A 323 7.73 4.38 11.90
CA SER A 323 6.48 3.99 11.24
C SER A 323 6.18 2.51 11.43
N ASP A 324 4.94 2.19 11.79
CA ASP A 324 4.45 0.81 11.90
C ASP A 324 4.30 0.13 10.53
N PHE A 325 4.21 0.92 9.46
CA PHE A 325 4.00 0.44 8.10
C PHE A 325 4.91 1.16 7.10
N SER A 326 5.28 0.45 6.05
CA SER A 326 6.00 0.99 4.90
C SER A 326 5.27 0.65 3.60
N ILE A 327 5.33 1.59 2.65
CA ILE A 327 4.82 1.40 1.30
C ILE A 327 5.54 0.20 0.66
N GLY A 328 4.76 -0.77 0.17
CA GLY A 328 5.25 -1.97 -0.51
C GLY A 328 5.21 -3.26 0.34
N ALA A 329 5.13 -3.16 1.66
CA ALA A 329 5.09 -4.35 2.53
C ALA A 329 3.82 -5.20 2.29
N ASP A 330 2.65 -4.59 2.17
CA ASP A 330 1.39 -5.31 1.89
C ASP A 330 1.42 -6.04 0.52
N THR A 331 2.03 -5.42 -0.50
CA THR A 331 2.21 -6.09 -1.81
C THR A 331 3.10 -7.33 -1.68
N ALA A 332 4.17 -7.25 -0.89
CA ALA A 332 5.03 -8.40 -0.60
C ALA A 332 4.28 -9.48 0.20
N LEU A 333 3.48 -9.10 1.20
CA LEU A 333 2.65 -10.04 1.97
C LEU A 333 1.63 -10.79 1.09
N ASN A 334 0.96 -10.10 0.17
CA ASN A 334 0.05 -10.74 -0.77
C ASN A 334 0.78 -11.71 -1.70
N THR A 335 2.01 -11.38 -2.12
CA THR A 335 2.86 -12.27 -2.94
C THR A 335 3.28 -13.53 -2.15
N ILE A 336 3.69 -13.37 -0.89
CA ILE A 336 4.03 -14.48 0.00
C ILE A 336 2.80 -15.37 0.21
N THR A 337 1.65 -14.77 0.46
CA THR A 337 0.39 -15.48 0.73
C THR A 337 -0.06 -16.30 -0.49
N ASP A 338 -0.10 -15.70 -1.68
CA ASP A 338 -0.43 -16.39 -2.94
C ASP A 338 0.56 -17.53 -3.23
N THR A 339 1.85 -17.29 -3.00
CA THR A 339 2.88 -18.32 -3.18
C THR A 339 2.68 -19.50 -2.21
N CYS A 340 2.43 -19.22 -0.94
CA CYS A 340 2.15 -20.26 0.06
C CYS A 340 0.87 -21.04 -0.28
N ASP A 341 -0.17 -20.39 -0.79
CA ASP A 341 -1.40 -21.06 -1.22
C ASP A 341 -1.14 -22.04 -2.37
N ARG A 342 -0.36 -21.63 -3.39
CA ARG A 342 0.05 -22.51 -4.49
C ARG A 342 0.92 -23.68 -4.02
N ILE A 343 1.82 -23.43 -3.08
CA ILE A 343 2.66 -24.48 -2.48
C ILE A 343 1.80 -25.46 -1.69
N LYS A 344 0.85 -25.00 -0.86
CA LYS A 344 -0.09 -25.86 -0.13
C LYS A 344 -0.96 -26.70 -1.08
N GLN A 345 -1.36 -26.16 -2.23
CA GLN A 345 -2.09 -26.90 -3.24
C GLN A 345 -1.25 -28.05 -3.80
N SER A 346 0.04 -27.82 -4.10
CA SER A 346 0.98 -28.87 -4.50
C SER A 346 1.23 -29.92 -3.39
N ALA A 347 1.40 -29.46 -2.14
CA ALA A 347 1.62 -30.31 -0.98
C ALA A 347 0.47 -31.30 -0.75
N SER A 348 -0.76 -30.82 -0.93
CA SER A 348 -1.97 -31.61 -0.65
C SER A 348 -2.12 -32.81 -1.59
N GLY A 349 -1.55 -32.75 -2.80
CA GLY A 349 -1.56 -33.88 -3.75
C GLY A 349 -0.55 -34.98 -3.45
N THR A 350 0.54 -34.67 -2.73
CA THR A 350 1.63 -35.64 -2.45
C THR A 350 1.61 -36.20 -1.03
N LYS A 351 0.91 -35.53 -0.09
CA LYS A 351 0.81 -35.85 1.35
C LYS A 351 2.17 -35.96 2.06
N ARG A 352 2.19 -35.74 3.38
CA ARG A 352 3.37 -35.87 4.26
C ARG A 352 4.59 -35.07 3.78
N ARG A 353 4.38 -33.82 3.42
CA ARG A 353 5.43 -32.90 2.97
C ARG A 353 5.45 -31.64 3.82
N VAL A 354 6.66 -31.21 4.18
CA VAL A 354 6.93 -29.94 4.86
C VAL A 354 7.69 -29.03 3.91
N PHE A 355 7.24 -27.79 3.77
CA PHE A 355 7.92 -26.76 2.99
C PHE A 355 8.58 -25.76 3.91
N ILE A 356 9.84 -25.44 3.63
CA ILE A 356 10.58 -24.39 4.33
C ILE A 356 10.78 -23.25 3.33
N ILE A 357 10.16 -22.10 3.61
CA ILE A 357 10.09 -20.94 2.72
C ILE A 357 10.92 -19.81 3.31
N GLU A 358 11.92 -19.36 2.55
CA GLU A 358 12.68 -18.16 2.91
C GLU A 358 11.96 -16.89 2.43
N THR A 359 11.88 -15.90 3.30
CA THR A 359 11.26 -14.59 3.02
C THR A 359 12.30 -13.46 3.09
N MET A 360 12.05 -12.37 2.35
CA MET A 360 12.80 -11.12 2.48
C MET A 360 12.50 -10.44 3.82
N GLY A 361 13.26 -9.38 4.16
CA GLY A 361 13.02 -8.61 5.39
C GLY A 361 14.27 -7.96 5.99
N GLY A 362 15.47 -8.43 5.61
CA GLY A 362 16.65 -8.13 6.43
C GLY A 362 16.38 -8.58 7.87
N TYR A 363 17.01 -7.97 8.87
CA TYR A 363 16.77 -8.35 10.27
C TYR A 363 15.34 -8.07 10.79
N CYS A 364 14.44 -7.55 9.93
CA CYS A 364 13.03 -7.35 10.28
C CYS A 364 12.18 -8.56 9.88
N GLY A 365 11.64 -9.26 10.88
CA GLY A 365 10.78 -10.43 10.77
C GLY A 365 9.34 -10.14 10.32
N TYR A 366 8.99 -8.89 9.99
CA TYR A 366 7.62 -8.50 9.64
C TYR A 366 7.00 -9.36 8.54
N LEU A 367 7.71 -9.54 7.41
CA LEU A 367 7.20 -10.34 6.30
C LEU A 367 7.07 -11.83 6.65
N ALA A 368 8.04 -12.37 7.38
CA ALA A 368 8.03 -13.77 7.82
C ALA A 368 6.84 -14.03 8.77
N ASN A 369 6.66 -13.18 9.78
CA ASN A 369 5.63 -13.33 10.80
C ASN A 369 4.23 -13.09 10.24
N MET A 370 4.00 -11.94 9.59
CA MET A 370 2.68 -11.61 9.05
C MET A 370 2.32 -12.51 7.87
N GLY A 371 3.31 -12.90 7.06
CA GLY A 371 3.15 -13.89 5.99
C GLY A 371 2.80 -15.28 6.53
N ALA A 372 3.39 -15.70 7.65
CA ALA A 372 3.07 -16.97 8.31
C ALA A 372 1.64 -16.97 8.85
N LEU A 373 1.21 -15.89 9.50
CA LEU A 373 -0.15 -15.73 9.98
C LEU A 373 -1.16 -15.78 8.83
N ALA A 374 -0.91 -15.04 7.73
CA ALA A 374 -1.78 -15.06 6.55
C ALA A 374 -1.78 -16.41 5.81
N ALA A 375 -0.66 -17.11 5.79
CA ALA A 375 -0.52 -18.40 5.12
C ALA A 375 -1.04 -19.59 5.97
N GLY A 376 -1.23 -19.40 7.28
CA GLY A 376 -1.49 -20.48 8.23
C GLY A 376 -0.29 -21.42 8.35
N ALA A 377 0.91 -20.84 8.50
CA ALA A 377 2.15 -21.60 8.67
C ALA A 377 2.26 -22.18 10.09
N ASP A 378 2.99 -23.28 10.21
CA ASP A 378 3.24 -23.99 11.46
C ASP A 378 4.36 -23.36 12.31
N ALA A 379 5.24 -22.59 11.66
CA ALA A 379 6.30 -21.83 12.33
C ALA A 379 6.74 -20.65 11.48
N ALA A 380 7.20 -19.60 12.15
CA ALA A 380 7.86 -18.44 11.55
C ALA A 380 9.13 -18.13 12.35
N TYR A 381 10.31 -18.44 11.79
CA TYR A 381 11.57 -18.14 12.47
C TYR A 381 12.06 -16.75 12.07
N ILE A 382 12.12 -15.85 13.05
CA ILE A 382 12.50 -14.43 12.90
C ILE A 382 13.77 -14.11 13.71
N PHE A 383 14.34 -12.93 13.48
CA PHE A 383 15.56 -12.51 14.18
C PHE A 383 15.25 -11.96 15.58
N GLU A 384 14.10 -11.31 15.72
CA GLU A 384 13.65 -10.64 16.93
C GLU A 384 13.25 -11.62 18.06
N GLU A 385 13.00 -12.88 17.71
CA GLU A 385 12.71 -13.97 18.65
C GLU A 385 13.81 -15.04 18.54
N PRO A 386 14.78 -15.06 19.46
CA PRO A 386 15.81 -16.08 19.47
C PRO A 386 15.22 -17.48 19.60
N PHE A 387 15.75 -18.43 18.83
CA PHE A 387 15.41 -19.85 18.94
C PHE A 387 16.68 -20.70 18.97
N ASP A 388 16.63 -21.80 19.72
CA ASP A 388 17.71 -22.76 19.80
C ASP A 388 17.32 -24.13 19.17
N ILE A 389 18.20 -25.12 19.31
CA ILE A 389 17.97 -26.45 18.74
C ILE A 389 16.77 -27.17 19.38
N ARG A 390 16.44 -26.88 20.64
CA ARG A 390 15.31 -27.47 21.36
C ARG A 390 13.99 -26.95 20.81
N ASP A 391 13.92 -25.66 20.48
CA ASP A 391 12.74 -25.07 19.85
C ASP A 391 12.46 -25.69 18.48
N LEU A 392 13.53 -25.88 17.69
CA LEU A 392 13.44 -26.60 16.41
C LEU A 392 12.97 -28.04 16.61
N GLN A 393 13.50 -28.74 17.62
CA GLN A 393 13.11 -30.11 17.93
C GLN A 393 11.63 -30.21 18.35
N ALA A 394 11.15 -29.29 19.20
CA ALA A 394 9.76 -29.23 19.60
C ALA A 394 8.83 -29.02 18.39
N ASN A 395 9.21 -28.17 17.44
CA ASN A 395 8.44 -27.97 16.20
C ASN A 395 8.44 -29.22 15.29
N VAL A 396 9.56 -29.95 15.21
CA VAL A 396 9.63 -31.25 14.49
C VAL A 396 8.69 -32.27 15.10
N GLU A 397 8.70 -32.40 16.42
CA GLU A 397 7.84 -33.34 17.16
C GLU A 397 6.37 -32.99 16.92
N HIS A 398 6.01 -31.70 17.04
CA HIS A 398 4.67 -31.22 16.71
C HIS A 398 4.24 -31.55 15.28
N LEU A 399 5.08 -31.26 14.28
CA LEU A 399 4.80 -31.58 12.88
C LEU A 399 4.66 -33.09 12.66
N THR A 400 5.47 -33.90 13.34
CA THR A 400 5.41 -35.37 13.25
C THR A 400 4.08 -35.91 13.79
N GLU A 401 3.60 -35.39 14.91
CA GLU A 401 2.26 -35.70 15.42
C GLU A 401 1.15 -35.20 14.48
N LYS A 402 1.29 -33.98 13.94
CA LYS A 402 0.36 -33.42 12.95
C LYS A 402 0.21 -34.33 11.73
N MET A 403 1.29 -34.97 11.25
CA MET A 403 1.22 -35.90 10.11
C MET A 403 0.42 -37.18 10.39
N LYS A 404 0.12 -37.51 11.65
CA LYS A 404 -0.79 -38.60 12.02
C LYS A 404 -2.26 -38.21 11.84
N THR A 405 -2.55 -36.91 11.76
CA THR A 405 -3.91 -36.38 11.52
C THR A 405 -4.29 -36.42 10.03
N THR A 406 -5.46 -35.89 9.70
CA THR A 406 -5.92 -35.70 8.32
C THR A 406 -5.14 -34.62 7.57
N ILE A 407 -4.53 -33.65 8.28
CA ILE A 407 -3.79 -32.53 7.69
C ILE A 407 -2.31 -32.91 7.59
N GLN A 408 -1.98 -33.66 6.54
CA GLN A 408 -0.63 -34.19 6.32
C GLN A 408 0.25 -33.24 5.50
N ARG A 409 0.35 -31.98 5.94
CA ARG A 409 1.22 -30.96 5.32
C ARG A 409 1.78 -30.02 6.39
N GLY A 410 3.01 -29.57 6.18
CA GLY A 410 3.66 -28.57 7.03
C GLY A 410 4.15 -27.37 6.21
N LEU A 411 4.10 -26.19 6.80
CA LEU A 411 4.60 -24.96 6.22
C LEU A 411 5.41 -24.20 7.26
N VAL A 412 6.68 -23.96 6.97
CA VAL A 412 7.60 -23.24 7.84
C VAL A 412 8.13 -22.04 7.09
N LEU A 413 7.91 -20.84 7.62
CA LEU A 413 8.51 -19.62 7.10
C LEU A 413 9.77 -19.28 7.89
N ARG A 414 10.76 -18.74 7.19
CA ARG A 414 12.02 -18.35 7.79
C ARG A 414 12.57 -17.08 7.16
N TYR A 415 13.27 -16.30 7.97
CA TYR A 415 14.10 -15.21 7.51
C TYR A 415 15.56 -15.65 7.20
N GLY A 416 16.14 -15.16 6.11
CA GLY A 416 17.60 -15.03 5.87
C GLY A 416 18.40 -16.27 5.44
N ARG A 417 19.62 -16.07 4.89
CA ARG A 417 20.41 -17.04 4.10
C ARG A 417 20.95 -18.31 4.81
N ARG A 418 20.83 -18.48 6.14
CA ARG A 418 21.32 -19.70 6.85
C ARG A 418 20.35 -20.90 6.79
N LEU A 419 19.76 -21.15 5.62
CA LEU A 419 18.69 -22.14 5.42
C LEU A 419 19.17 -23.59 5.58
N LEU A 420 20.44 -23.84 5.30
CA LEU A 420 20.99 -25.19 5.27
C LEU A 420 20.91 -25.91 6.60
N TYR A 421 21.06 -25.23 7.74
CA TYR A 421 21.03 -25.86 9.05
C TYR A 421 19.61 -26.29 9.42
N VAL A 422 18.62 -25.41 9.27
CA VAL A 422 17.21 -25.72 9.56
C VAL A 422 16.70 -26.82 8.62
N LEU A 423 16.99 -26.75 7.32
CA LEU A 423 16.63 -27.82 6.38
C LEU A 423 17.27 -29.16 6.75
N LYS A 424 18.57 -29.18 7.05
CA LYS A 424 19.27 -30.44 7.39
C LYS A 424 18.75 -31.03 8.70
N SER A 425 18.51 -30.20 9.72
CA SER A 425 17.98 -30.65 11.01
C SER A 425 16.54 -31.14 10.90
N LEU A 426 15.67 -30.41 10.19
CA LEU A 426 14.26 -30.82 9.98
C LEU A 426 14.16 -32.09 9.12
N ALA A 427 14.94 -32.17 8.03
CA ALA A 427 14.93 -33.32 7.13
C ALA A 427 15.55 -34.58 7.75
N SER A 428 16.54 -34.45 8.64
CA SER A 428 17.15 -35.60 9.33
C SER A 428 16.23 -36.15 10.41
N ALA A 429 15.57 -35.27 11.18
CA ALA A 429 14.69 -35.66 12.28
C ALA A 429 13.32 -36.17 11.81
N GLY A 430 12.82 -35.72 10.66
CA GLY A 430 11.57 -36.19 10.05
C GLY A 430 11.67 -37.51 9.25
N LYS A 431 12.86 -38.13 9.17
CA LYS A 431 13.09 -39.34 8.35
C LYS A 431 12.11 -40.46 8.73
N GLY A 432 11.35 -40.93 7.74
CA GLY A 432 10.35 -42.00 7.90
C GLY A 432 8.92 -41.50 8.15
N ALA A 433 8.75 -40.23 8.55
CA ALA A 433 7.43 -39.62 8.78
C ALA A 433 7.02 -38.66 7.66
N TRP A 434 7.95 -37.84 7.16
CA TRP A 434 7.70 -36.83 6.11
C TRP A 434 8.99 -36.40 5.42
N SER A 435 8.87 -35.69 4.29
CA SER A 435 10.00 -35.12 3.54
C SER A 435 9.98 -33.60 3.56
N ALA A 436 11.16 -32.98 3.57
CA ALA A 436 11.33 -31.52 3.48
C ALA A 436 11.82 -31.13 2.07
N THR A 437 11.26 -30.06 1.51
CA THR A 437 11.76 -29.47 0.25
C THR A 437 12.41 -28.11 0.54
N GLY A 438 13.63 -27.92 0.02
CA GLY A 438 14.42 -26.69 0.12
C GLY A 438 14.01 -25.60 -0.86
N PRO A 439 14.69 -24.44 -0.87
CA PRO A 439 14.08 -23.16 -1.19
C PRO A 439 13.62 -23.09 -2.65
N ALA A 440 12.31 -22.93 -2.83
CA ALA A 440 11.78 -22.20 -3.97
C ALA A 440 11.97 -20.71 -3.64
N ALA A 441 13.01 -20.08 -4.18
CA ALA A 441 13.17 -18.63 -4.07
C ALA A 441 11.93 -17.97 -4.68
N VAL A 442 11.16 -17.24 -3.87
CA VAL A 442 10.04 -16.43 -4.37
C VAL A 442 10.67 -15.27 -5.14
N ALA A 443 10.46 -15.24 -6.45
CA ALA A 443 11.14 -14.42 -7.46
C ALA A 443 11.70 -13.07 -6.98
N GLY A 444 13.02 -12.86 -7.19
CA GLY A 444 13.67 -11.55 -7.10
C GLY A 444 15.05 -11.50 -6.41
N SER A 445 15.55 -12.60 -5.85
CA SER A 445 16.88 -12.61 -5.22
C SER A 445 17.98 -12.73 -6.28
N HIS A 446 18.56 -11.61 -6.70
CA HIS A 446 19.91 -11.64 -7.25
C HIS A 446 20.90 -12.10 -6.16
N PRO A 447 21.89 -12.95 -6.50
CA PRO A 447 22.95 -13.31 -5.58
C PRO A 447 23.88 -12.10 -5.44
N GLU A 448 23.67 -11.27 -4.41
CA GLU A 448 24.73 -10.38 -3.94
C GLU A 448 25.79 -11.23 -3.19
N PRO A 449 27.09 -10.99 -3.45
CA PRO A 449 28.22 -11.78 -2.94
C PRO A 449 28.33 -11.80 -1.41
#